data_AF-A0AAV6UC96-F1
#
_entry.id   AF-A0AAV6UC96-F1
#
_cell.length_a   1.000
_cell.length_b   1.000
_cell.length_c   1.000
_cell.angle_alpha   90.00
_cell.angle_beta   90.00
_cell.angle_gamma   90.00
#
_symmetry.space_group_name_H-M   'P 1'
#
loop_
_entity.id
_entity.type
_entity.pdbx_description
1 polymer ?
#
loop_
_entity_poly.entity_id
_entity_poly.type
_entity_poly.pdbx_seq_one_letter_code
_entity_poly.pdbx_strand_id
1 'polypeptide(L)'
;MSGLSLKQYLNELDDVLQAGEGESVSECLSIQHDHAASSKVYSAPNVESTVKKRFDQPWDEVIILHIRCLQEIHRDNFVEAFKHHFALVQYPFS
;
A
#
# COMPACT_ATOMS: atom_id res chain seq x y z
N MET A 1 0.35 -17.00 -7.42
CA MET A 1 0.01 -16.89 -5.98
C MET A 1 1.19 -16.26 -5.26
N SER A 2 1.17 -14.95 -5.07
CA SER A 2 2.28 -14.26 -4.40
C SER A 2 2.24 -14.60 -2.91
N GLY A 3 3.25 -15.32 -2.43
CA GLY A 3 3.44 -15.61 -1.00
C GLY A 3 4.10 -14.46 -0.25
N LEU A 4 4.05 -13.24 -0.79
CA LEU A 4 4.81 -12.06 -0.40
C LEU A 4 4.39 -11.57 0.98
N SER A 5 5.32 -11.47 1.92
CA SER A 5 5.04 -10.89 3.24
C SER A 5 5.03 -9.36 3.20
N LEU A 6 4.38 -8.71 4.17
CA LEU A 6 4.45 -7.26 4.34
C LEU A 6 5.89 -6.75 4.32
N LYS A 7 6.82 -7.40 5.04
CA LYS A 7 8.22 -6.94 5.09
C LYS A 7 8.92 -6.99 3.74
N GLN A 8 8.65 -8.01 2.93
CA GLN A 8 9.23 -8.13 1.59
C GLN A 8 8.66 -7.06 0.66
N TYR A 9 7.36 -6.83 0.69
CA TYR A 9 6.72 -5.73 -0.03
C TYR A 9 7.32 -4.37 0.37
N LEU A 10 7.48 -4.11 1.67
CA LEU A 10 8.09 -2.87 2.15
C LEU A 10 9.58 -2.76 1.81
N ASN A 11 10.32 -3.86 1.63
CA ASN A 11 11.69 -3.80 1.13
C ASN A 11 11.71 -3.34 -0.32
N GLU A 12 10.92 -4.00 -1.17
CA GLU A 12 10.84 -3.72 -2.59
C GLU A 12 10.41 -2.27 -2.85
N LEU A 13 9.40 -1.79 -2.13
CA LEU A 13 8.95 -0.40 -2.25
C LEU A 13 10.02 0.62 -1.81
N ASP A 14 10.76 0.33 -0.74
CA ASP A 14 11.85 1.19 -0.27
C ASP A 14 12.98 1.25 -1.30
N ASP A 15 13.34 0.12 -1.90
CA ASP A 15 14.37 0.05 -2.94
C ASP A 15 14.02 0.92 -4.16
N VAL A 16 12.78 0.83 -4.67
CA VAL A 16 12.35 1.64 -5.84
C VAL A 16 12.16 3.12 -5.49
N LEU A 17 11.78 3.44 -4.25
CA LEU A 17 11.72 4.82 -3.76
C LEU A 17 13.11 5.45 -3.70
N GLN A 18 14.11 4.73 -3.16
CA GLN A 18 15.49 5.21 -3.09
C GLN A 18 16.14 5.32 -4.47
N ALA A 19 15.74 4.46 -5.42
CA ALA A 19 16.19 4.55 -6.81
C ALA A 19 15.58 5.75 -7.56
N GLY A 20 14.52 6.38 -7.04
CA GLY A 20 13.82 7.48 -7.70
C GLY A 20 13.00 7.04 -8.91
N GLU A 21 12.62 5.76 -8.97
CA GLU A 21 11.90 5.16 -10.09
C GLU A 21 10.38 5.31 -9.92
N GLY A 22 9.86 6.48 -10.27
CA GLY A 22 8.45 6.83 -10.03
C GLY A 22 7.44 5.87 -10.68
N GLU A 23 7.75 5.29 -11.83
CA GLU A 23 6.89 4.29 -12.49
C GLU A 23 6.80 3.02 -11.65
N SER A 24 7.94 2.47 -11.21
CA SER A 24 8.00 1.28 -10.36
C SER A 24 7.38 1.51 -8.98
N VAL A 25 7.52 2.72 -8.41
CA VAL A 25 6.78 3.12 -7.21
C VAL A 25 5.27 3.08 -7.45
N SER A 26 4.81 3.60 -8.59
CA SER A 26 3.38 3.60 -8.93
C SER A 26 2.83 2.18 -9.11
N GLU A 27 3.62 1.28 -9.70
CA GLU A 27 3.28 -0.14 -9.80
C GLU A 27 3.19 -0.79 -8.42
N CYS A 28 4.17 -0.53 -7.54
CA CYS A 28 4.16 -1.03 -6.16
C CYS A 28 2.97 -0.50 -5.33
N LEU A 29 2.40 0.65 -5.68
CA LEU A 29 1.20 1.22 -5.04
C LEU A 29 -0.10 0.92 -5.80
N SER A 30 -0.03 0.13 -6.88
CA SER A 30 -1.20 -0.26 -7.65
C SER A 30 -1.93 -1.43 -7.00
N ILE A 31 -3.27 -1.35 -6.96
CA ILE A 31 -4.12 -2.50 -6.57
C ILE A 31 -4.06 -3.65 -7.59
N GLN A 32 -3.47 -3.43 -8.77
CA GLN A 32 -3.32 -4.43 -9.81
C GLN A 32 -2.01 -5.22 -9.71
N HIS A 33 -1.08 -4.78 -8.85
CA HIS A 33 0.21 -5.45 -8.68
C HIS A 33 0.06 -6.76 -7.91
N ASP A 34 0.98 -7.69 -8.14
CA ASP A 34 0.94 -9.04 -7.56
C ASP A 34 0.86 -9.06 -6.02
N HIS A 35 1.37 -8.02 -5.35
CA HIS A 35 1.30 -7.89 -3.89
C HIS A 35 -0.15 -7.76 -3.39
N ALA A 36 -1.05 -7.19 -4.19
CA ALA A 36 -2.45 -6.98 -3.85
C ALA A 36 -3.20 -8.30 -3.64
N ALA A 37 -2.76 -9.38 -4.28
CA ALA A 37 -3.31 -10.72 -4.10
C ALA A 37 -2.77 -11.45 -2.84
N SER A 38 -1.74 -10.91 -2.17
CA SER A 38 -1.13 -11.57 -1.01
C SER A 38 -1.82 -11.17 0.29
N SER A 39 -2.54 -12.13 0.90
CA SER A 39 -3.13 -11.95 2.23
C SER A 39 -2.13 -11.64 3.33
N LYS A 40 -0.86 -11.98 3.14
CA LYS A 40 0.21 -11.70 4.10
C LYS A 40 0.67 -10.24 4.11
N VAL A 41 0.34 -9.46 3.09
CA VAL A 41 0.60 -8.01 3.05
C VAL A 41 -0.46 -7.30 3.89
N TYR A 42 -1.74 -7.53 3.57
CA TYR A 42 -2.84 -6.81 4.20
C TYR A 42 -3.31 -7.41 5.53
N SER A 43 -3.10 -8.70 5.81
CA SER A 43 -3.48 -9.31 7.10
C SER A 43 -2.37 -9.25 8.16
N ALA A 44 -1.25 -8.59 7.87
CA ALA A 44 -0.15 -8.49 8.81
C ALA A 44 -0.57 -7.75 10.09
N PRO A 45 -0.19 -8.22 11.28
CA PRO A 45 -0.42 -7.47 12.51
C PRO A 45 0.47 -6.22 12.52
N ASN A 46 -0.03 -5.13 13.12
CA ASN A 46 0.74 -3.91 13.37
C ASN A 46 1.29 -3.23 12.10
N VAL A 47 0.55 -3.26 10.97
CA VAL A 47 0.89 -2.59 9.69
C VAL A 47 1.39 -1.18 9.93
N GLU A 48 0.59 -0.36 10.61
CA GLU A 48 0.89 1.07 10.83
C GLU A 48 2.24 1.28 11.53
N SER A 49 2.50 0.56 12.63
CA SER A 49 3.79 0.67 13.33
C SER A 49 4.97 0.12 12.52
N THR A 50 4.72 -0.85 11.64
CA THR A 50 5.76 -1.45 10.79
C THR A 50 6.15 -0.49 9.67
N VAL A 51 5.16 0.16 9.05
CA VAL A 51 5.35 1.17 8.02
C VAL A 51 6.03 2.42 8.61
N LYS A 52 5.51 2.98 9.71
CA LYS A 52 6.06 4.18 10.37
C LYS A 52 7.48 4.03 10.91
N LYS A 53 7.95 2.80 11.15
CA LYS A 53 9.34 2.54 11.54
C LYS A 53 10.32 2.61 10.38
N ARG A 54 9.82 2.59 9.15
CA ARG A 54 10.63 2.45 7.94
C ARG A 54 10.51 3.66 7.02
N PHE A 55 9.31 4.19 6.87
CA PHE A 55 9.04 5.29 5.97
C PHE A 55 8.71 6.53 6.79
N ASP A 56 9.21 7.67 6.32
CA ASP A 56 8.84 8.99 6.80
C ASP A 56 7.66 9.55 5.98
N GLN A 57 7.07 10.64 6.47
CA GLN A 57 6.07 11.39 5.71
C GLN A 57 6.67 11.93 4.39
N PRO A 58 5.92 11.87 3.28
CA PRO A 58 4.51 11.47 3.16
C PRO A 58 4.30 9.96 2.88
N TRP A 59 5.36 9.17 2.74
CA TRP A 59 5.28 7.79 2.27
C TRP A 59 4.61 6.84 3.26
N ASP A 60 4.81 7.06 4.56
CA ASP A 60 4.15 6.27 5.59
C ASP A 60 2.63 6.29 5.46
N GLU A 61 2.04 7.47 5.29
CA GLU A 61 0.60 7.69 5.13
C GLU A 61 0.07 7.05 3.84
N VAL A 62 0.74 7.28 2.72
CA VAL A 62 0.39 6.71 1.41
C VAL A 62 0.35 5.18 1.48
N ILE A 63 1.39 4.57 2.05
CA ILE A 63 1.51 3.12 2.16
C ILE A 63 0.46 2.53 3.10
N ILE A 64 0.19 3.19 4.23
CA ILE A 64 -0.85 2.75 5.18
C ILE A 64 -2.22 2.78 4.52
N LEU A 65 -2.56 3.87 3.82
CA LEU A 65 -3.83 4.00 3.11
C LEU A 65 -3.98 2.94 2.03
N HIS A 66 -2.93 2.68 1.26
CA HIS A 66 -2.91 1.62 0.25
C HIS A 66 -3.17 0.24 0.85
N ILE A 67 -2.45 -0.13 1.91
CA ILE A 67 -2.64 -1.44 2.56
C ILE A 67 -4.06 -1.56 3.14
N ARG A 68 -4.61 -0.49 3.73
CA ARG A 68 -6.01 -0.47 4.21
C ARG A 68 -7.01 -0.61 3.07
N CYS A 69 -6.75 0.02 1.93
CA CYS A 69 -7.56 -0.17 0.72
C CYS A 69 -7.61 -1.66 0.33
N LEU A 70 -6.44 -2.32 0.26
CA LEU A 70 -6.36 -3.76 -0.01
C LEU A 70 -7.14 -4.58 1.04
N GLN A 71 -6.99 -4.28 2.33
CA GLN A 71 -7.73 -4.96 3.40
C GLN A 71 -9.25 -4.92 3.17
N GLU A 72 -9.79 -3.76 2.80
CA GLU A 72 -11.23 -3.58 2.61
C GLU A 72 -11.72 -4.17 1.27
N ILE A 73 -10.92 -4.14 0.20
CA ILE A 73 -11.21 -4.86 -1.06
C ILE A 73 -11.39 -6.36 -0.77
N HIS A 74 -10.49 -6.95 0.01
CA HIS A 74 -10.56 -8.38 0.37
C HIS A 74 -11.68 -8.73 1.34
N ARG A 75 -12.34 -7.73 1.95
CA ARG A 75 -13.53 -7.89 2.78
C ARG A 75 -14.83 -7.65 2.02
N ASP A 76 -14.75 -7.45 0.70
CA ASP A 76 -15.86 -6.99 -0.15
C ASP A 76 -16.47 -5.65 0.31
N ASN A 77 -15.73 -4.86 1.10
CA ASN A 77 -16.15 -3.56 1.61
C ASN A 77 -15.67 -2.44 0.68
N PHE A 78 -16.20 -2.43 -0.53
CA PHE A 78 -15.74 -1.53 -1.60
C PHE A 78 -15.95 -0.04 -1.29
N VAL A 79 -16.91 0.30 -0.41
CA VAL A 79 -17.14 1.68 0.04
C VAL A 79 -15.97 2.18 0.88
N GLU A 80 -15.52 1.40 1.87
CA GLU A 80 -14.36 1.78 2.68
C GLU A 80 -13.07 1.69 1.87
N ALA A 81 -12.92 0.70 0.99
CA ALA A 81 -11.79 0.63 0.06
C ALA A 81 -11.67 1.91 -0.77
N PHE A 82 -12.79 2.38 -1.34
CA PHE A 82 -12.83 3.62 -2.12
C PHE A 82 -12.43 4.84 -1.29
N LYS A 83 -12.86 4.95 -0.02
CA LYS A 83 -12.47 6.06 0.86
C LYS A 83 -10.95 6.11 1.08
N HIS A 84 -10.32 4.97 1.32
CA HIS A 84 -8.86 4.89 1.48
C HIS A 84 -8.13 5.23 0.18
N HIS A 85 -8.60 4.72 -0.95
CA HIS A 85 -8.04 5.04 -2.27
C HIS A 85 -8.20 6.52 -2.63
N PHE A 86 -9.35 7.11 -2.36
CA PHE A 86 -9.63 8.52 -2.60
C PHE A 86 -8.75 9.44 -1.75
N ALA A 87 -8.54 9.09 -0.47
CA ALA A 87 -7.63 9.82 0.41
C ALA A 87 -6.18 9.86 -0.12
N LEU A 88 -5.75 8.80 -0.82
CA LEU A 88 -4.42 8.69 -1.42
C LEU A 88 -4.27 9.54 -2.69
N VAL A 89 -5.32 9.62 -3.52
CA VAL A 89 -5.24 10.27 -4.85
C VAL A 89 -5.62 11.76 -4.81
N GLN A 90 -6.26 12.26 -3.73
CA GLN A 90 -6.86 13.60 -3.64
C GLN A 90 -7.30 14.14 -5.01
N TYR A 91 -8.36 13.58 -5.56
CA TYR A 91 -8.96 14.14 -6.77
C TYR A 91 -9.47 15.55 -6.44
N PRO A 92 -9.12 16.59 -7.23
CA PRO A 92 -9.50 17.95 -6.88
C PRO A 92 -11.02 18.10 -7.03
N PHE A 93 -11.72 18.19 -5.90
CA PHE A 93 -12.97 18.93 -5.85
C PHE A 93 -12.62 20.36 -5.46
N SER A 94 -12.28 21.15 -6.48
CA SER A 94 -12.29 22.61 -6.46
C SER A 94 -13.61 23.09 -7.02
#